data_AF-A0A250FZW2-F1
#
_entry.id   AF-A0A250FZW2-F1
#
_cell.length_a   1.000
_cell.length_b   1.000
_cell.length_c   1.000
_cell.angle_alpha   90.00
_cell.angle_beta   90.00
_cell.angle_gamma   90.00
#
_symmetry.space_group_name_H-M   'P 1'
#
loop_
_entity.id
_entity.type
_entity.pdbx_description
1 polymer ?
#
loop_
_entity_poly.entity_id
_entity_poly.type
_entity_poly.pdbx_seq_one_letter_code
_entity_poly.pdbx_strand_id
1 'polypeptide(L)'
;MQRKPYLGKELRTDGYYYSLTHPWGGNGIFVFNRNGICLRIYTRTEENIFSVIENKILLNSEFIKKAKEEPHSYGVFSINYPNIETETFIGRSTYRQYHTIGEILNDTTFIIYKEKGLGNKWFDSNTIYHFKEFSPKPDSTNVYIKPV
;
A
#
# COMPACT_ATOMS: atom_id res chain seq x y z
N MET A 1 -0.80 -13.85 7.07
CA MET A 1 -2.20 -13.86 6.57
C MET A 1 -2.31 -14.67 5.27
N GLN A 2 -3.41 -15.37 5.01
CA GLN A 2 -3.62 -16.07 3.73
C GLN A 2 -4.17 -15.11 2.67
N ARG A 3 -3.55 -15.06 1.48
CA ARG A 3 -4.04 -14.28 0.33
C ARG A 3 -5.45 -14.75 -0.06
N LYS A 4 -6.38 -13.81 -0.22
CA LYS A 4 -7.74 -14.04 -0.74
C LYS A 4 -8.10 -12.95 -1.74
N PRO A 5 -8.77 -13.25 -2.86
CA PRO A 5 -9.27 -12.23 -3.78
C PRO A 5 -10.18 -11.23 -3.06
N TYR A 6 -10.03 -9.96 -3.38
CA TYR A 6 -10.90 -8.88 -2.89
C TYR A 6 -12.01 -8.61 -3.92
N LEU A 7 -13.20 -9.14 -3.60
CA LEU A 7 -14.40 -9.06 -4.44
C LEU A 7 -15.35 -7.92 -4.01
N GLY A 8 -14.99 -7.18 -2.97
CA GLY A 8 -15.82 -6.13 -2.38
C GLY A 8 -15.82 -4.81 -3.13
N LYS A 9 -16.50 -3.81 -2.58
CA LYS A 9 -16.58 -2.44 -3.11
C LYS A 9 -16.36 -1.37 -2.05
N GLU A 10 -15.96 -1.79 -0.86
CA GLU A 10 -15.71 -0.95 0.31
C GLU A 10 -14.47 -0.06 0.13
N LEU A 11 -13.59 -0.42 -0.81
CA LEU A 11 -12.33 0.23 -1.14
C LEU A 11 -12.07 0.17 -2.65
N ARG A 12 -11.62 1.27 -3.24
CA ARG A 12 -11.21 1.36 -4.65
C ARG A 12 -9.86 0.68 -4.88
N THR A 13 -9.68 0.09 -6.07
CA THR A 13 -8.45 -0.63 -6.46
C THR A 13 -7.88 -0.16 -7.80
N ASP A 14 -8.44 0.92 -8.34
CA ASP A 14 -8.09 1.55 -9.61
C ASP A 14 -7.20 2.80 -9.41
N GLY A 15 -6.48 2.82 -8.30
CA GLY A 15 -5.60 3.90 -7.90
C GLY A 15 -4.72 3.52 -6.73
N TYR A 16 -4.19 4.53 -6.06
CA TYR A 16 -3.39 4.37 -4.85
C TYR A 16 -3.95 5.23 -3.73
N TYR A 17 -3.59 4.87 -2.51
CA TYR A 17 -3.90 5.63 -1.32
C TYR A 17 -2.62 6.26 -0.78
N TYR A 18 -2.70 7.51 -0.34
CA TYR A 18 -1.55 8.24 0.17
C TYR A 18 -1.86 8.91 1.51
N SER A 19 -0.83 9.06 2.33
CA SER A 19 -0.85 9.89 3.53
C SER A 19 0.37 10.79 3.55
N LEU A 20 0.16 12.08 3.82
CA LEU A 20 1.23 13.10 3.86
C LEU A 20 1.71 13.40 5.29
N THR A 21 1.03 12.86 6.29
CA THR A 21 1.20 13.21 7.71
C THR A 21 1.54 11.97 8.53
N HIS A 22 2.42 11.11 8.00
CA HIS A 22 2.74 9.86 8.67
C HIS A 22 3.52 10.11 9.97
N PRO A 23 3.21 9.44 11.10
CA PRO A 23 3.81 9.71 12.40
C PRO A 23 5.33 9.58 12.47
N TRP A 24 5.92 8.67 11.67
CA TRP A 24 7.38 8.50 11.59
C TRP A 24 8.04 9.38 10.52
N GLY A 25 7.31 10.35 9.98
CA GLY A 25 7.73 11.21 8.89
C GLY A 25 7.63 10.54 7.51
N GLY A 26 7.66 11.37 6.47
CA GLY A 26 7.50 10.93 5.08
C GLY A 26 6.05 10.64 4.70
N ASN A 27 5.88 10.09 3.50
CA ASN A 27 4.60 9.82 2.88
C ASN A 27 4.37 8.31 2.81
N GLY A 28 3.24 7.86 3.35
CA GLY A 28 2.80 6.48 3.24
C GLY A 28 1.98 6.28 1.97
N ILE A 29 2.22 5.19 1.26
CA ILE A 29 1.51 4.84 0.02
C ILE A 29 1.01 3.40 0.14
N PHE A 30 -0.27 3.18 -0.17
CA PHE A 30 -0.84 1.85 -0.37
C PHE A 30 -1.36 1.69 -1.79
N VAL A 31 -1.17 0.51 -2.35
CA VAL A 31 -1.89 0.07 -3.56
C VAL A 31 -2.54 -1.27 -3.26
N PHE A 32 -3.85 -1.38 -3.50
CA PHE A 32 -4.62 -2.59 -3.25
C PHE A 32 -5.06 -3.21 -4.57
N ASN A 33 -4.77 -4.51 -4.75
CA ASN A 33 -5.16 -5.24 -5.95
C ASN A 33 -6.33 -6.19 -5.67
N ARG A 34 -7.19 -6.37 -6.67
CA ARG A 34 -8.34 -7.30 -6.62
C ARG A 34 -7.96 -8.74 -6.29
N ASN A 35 -6.70 -9.12 -6.49
CA ASN A 35 -6.21 -10.45 -6.22
C ASN A 35 -5.76 -10.67 -4.75
N GLY A 36 -5.98 -9.69 -3.87
CA GLY A 36 -5.66 -9.76 -2.44
C GLY A 36 -4.23 -9.32 -2.07
N ILE A 37 -3.44 -8.87 -3.05
CA ILE A 37 -2.09 -8.34 -2.82
C ILE A 37 -2.18 -6.85 -2.56
N CYS A 38 -1.41 -6.36 -1.59
CA CYS A 38 -1.15 -4.93 -1.42
C CYS A 38 0.34 -4.61 -1.56
N LEU A 39 0.61 -3.38 -2.00
CA LEU A 39 1.93 -2.75 -1.92
C LEU A 39 1.86 -1.63 -0.90
N ARG A 40 2.86 -1.53 -0.02
CA ARG A 40 2.98 -0.51 1.01
C ARG A 40 4.35 0.13 0.99
N ILE A 41 4.43 1.38 0.57
CA ILE A 41 5.69 2.10 0.38
C ILE A 41 5.76 3.30 1.32
N TYR A 42 6.98 3.55 1.79
CA TYR A 42 7.34 4.78 2.48
C TYR A 42 8.35 5.55 1.65
N THR A 43 8.07 6.82 1.41
CA THR A 43 9.00 7.70 0.70
C THR A 43 9.09 9.06 1.37
N ARG A 44 10.28 9.64 1.39
CA ARG A 44 10.53 11.00 1.83
C ARG A 44 11.18 11.73 0.66
N THR A 45 10.56 12.82 0.24
CA THR A 45 11.01 13.60 -0.91
C THR A 45 10.65 15.06 -0.71
N GLU A 46 11.48 15.94 -1.27
CA GLU A 46 11.21 17.38 -1.39
C GLU A 46 10.49 17.70 -2.71
N GLU A 47 10.43 16.73 -3.64
CA GLU A 47 9.69 16.85 -4.89
C GLU A 47 8.18 16.72 -4.66
N ASN A 48 7.38 17.10 -5.67
CA ASN A 48 5.95 16.81 -5.66
C ASN A 48 5.72 15.30 -5.50
N ILE A 49 5.10 14.92 -4.38
CA ILE A 49 4.90 13.53 -4.00
C ILE A 49 4.10 12.74 -5.04
N PHE A 50 3.11 13.36 -5.69
CA PHE A 50 2.30 12.68 -6.71
C PHE A 50 3.14 12.36 -7.95
N SER A 51 4.01 13.29 -8.38
CA SER A 51 4.97 13.02 -9.45
C SER A 51 5.93 11.89 -9.11
N VAL A 52 6.40 11.82 -7.85
CA VAL A 52 7.26 10.72 -7.39
C VAL A 52 6.52 9.38 -7.39
N ILE A 53 5.29 9.36 -6.87
CA ILE A 53 4.44 8.17 -6.86
C ILE A 53 4.18 7.66 -8.27
N GLU A 54 3.73 8.54 -9.16
CA GLU A 54 3.31 8.15 -10.50
C GLU A 54 4.54 7.78 -11.36
N ASN A 55 5.56 8.64 -11.42
CA ASN A 55 6.65 8.46 -12.38
C ASN A 55 7.83 7.63 -11.86
N LYS A 56 8.14 7.71 -10.55
CA LYS A 56 9.35 7.08 -9.99
C LYS A 56 9.05 5.77 -9.27
N ILE A 57 7.80 5.53 -8.86
CA ILE A 57 7.38 4.34 -8.13
C ILE A 57 6.49 3.44 -9.00
N LEU A 58 5.32 3.93 -9.43
CA LEU A 58 4.29 3.08 -10.04
C LEU A 58 4.52 2.82 -11.52
N LEU A 59 4.95 3.83 -12.29
CA LEU A 59 5.29 3.68 -13.72
C LEU A 59 6.74 3.27 -13.95
N ASN A 60 7.55 3.21 -12.89
CA ASN A 60 8.95 2.81 -13.00
C ASN A 60 9.07 1.28 -13.05
N SER A 61 9.26 0.75 -14.25
CA SER A 61 9.37 -0.70 -14.50
C SER A 61 10.56 -1.35 -13.76
N GLU A 62 11.66 -0.63 -13.58
CA GLU A 62 12.83 -1.11 -12.82
C GLU A 62 12.49 -1.21 -11.33
N PHE A 63 11.82 -0.18 -10.78
CA PHE A 63 11.35 -0.22 -9.39
C PHE A 63 10.38 -1.38 -9.17
N ILE A 64 9.39 -1.55 -10.05
CA ILE A 64 8.41 -2.65 -9.96
C ILE A 64 9.08 -4.02 -10.10
N LYS A 65 10.01 -4.17 -11.05
CA LYS A 65 10.79 -5.41 -11.22
C LYS A 65 11.56 -5.73 -9.95
N LYS A 66 12.28 -4.75 -9.42
CA LYS A 66 13.05 -4.91 -8.18
C LYS A 66 12.15 -5.23 -7.00
N ALA A 67 11.01 -4.55 -6.85
CA ALA A 67 10.07 -4.82 -5.76
C ALA A 67 9.41 -6.21 -5.88
N LYS A 68 9.36 -6.82 -7.07
CA LYS A 68 8.93 -8.21 -7.26
C LYS A 68 10.04 -9.22 -6.91
N GLU A 69 11.29 -8.92 -7.26
CA GLU A 69 12.46 -9.78 -7.00
C GLU A 69 12.91 -9.71 -5.53
N GLU A 70 12.79 -8.53 -4.94
CA GLU A 70 13.06 -8.20 -3.54
C GLU A 70 11.71 -7.79 -2.91
N PRO A 71 10.88 -8.71 -2.38
CA PRO A 71 9.47 -8.48 -2.01
C PRO A 71 9.26 -7.54 -0.81
N HIS A 72 10.17 -6.61 -0.57
CA HIS A 72 10.00 -5.47 0.32
C HIS A 72 8.81 -4.65 -0.16
N SER A 73 7.91 -4.29 0.74
CA SER A 73 6.67 -3.54 0.49
C SER A 73 5.48 -4.36 0.00
N TYR A 74 5.67 -5.58 -0.52
CA TYR A 74 4.55 -6.43 -0.92
C TYR A 74 3.97 -7.20 0.27
N GLY A 75 2.68 -7.44 0.20
CA GLY A 75 1.95 -8.15 1.23
C GLY A 75 0.57 -8.57 0.79
N VAL A 76 -0.23 -8.94 1.76
CA VAL A 76 -1.64 -9.26 1.59
C VAL A 76 -2.49 -8.35 2.45
N PHE A 77 -3.73 -8.16 2.03
CA PHE A 77 -4.72 -7.45 2.82
C PHE A 77 -6.00 -8.26 2.91
N SER A 78 -6.79 -7.98 3.94
CA SER A 78 -8.16 -8.49 4.08
C SER A 78 -9.07 -7.39 4.59
N ILE A 79 -10.31 -7.42 4.13
CA ILE A 79 -11.36 -6.51 4.57
C ILE A 79 -12.46 -7.35 5.23
N ASN A 80 -12.76 -7.02 6.48
CA ASN A 80 -13.93 -7.47 7.20
C ASN A 80 -14.65 -6.21 7.69
N TYR A 81 -15.45 -5.63 6.79
CA TYR A 81 -15.95 -4.27 6.91
C TYR A 81 -16.54 -3.97 8.31
N PRO A 82 -16.16 -2.85 8.95
CA PRO A 82 -15.36 -1.76 8.39
C PRO A 82 -13.84 -1.97 8.53
N ASN A 83 -13.39 -3.10 9.07
CA ASN A 83 -11.98 -3.33 9.38
C ASN A 83 -11.16 -3.66 8.13
N ILE A 84 -9.96 -3.09 8.06
CA ILE A 84 -8.92 -3.44 7.10
C ILE A 84 -7.66 -3.88 7.84
N GLU A 85 -7.08 -4.99 7.39
CA GLU A 85 -5.82 -5.52 7.90
C GLU A 85 -4.83 -5.74 6.76
N THR A 86 -3.55 -5.49 7.02
CA THR A 86 -2.47 -5.82 6.06
C THR A 86 -1.31 -6.52 6.75
N GLU A 87 -0.63 -7.38 6.00
CA GLU A 87 0.64 -8.00 6.39
C GLU A 87 1.61 -7.86 5.21
N THR A 88 2.64 -7.03 5.38
CA THR A 88 3.61 -6.65 4.33
C THR A 88 5.03 -6.97 4.75
N PHE A 89 5.93 -7.31 3.81
CA PHE A 89 7.33 -7.54 4.15
C PHE A 89 8.14 -6.24 4.17
N ILE A 90 9.11 -6.14 5.09
CA ILE A 90 10.07 -5.03 5.19
C ILE A 90 11.51 -5.56 5.27
N GLY A 91 12.41 -4.92 4.51
CA GLY A 91 13.86 -5.03 4.68
C GLY A 91 14.57 -6.14 3.90
N ARG A 92 15.81 -5.86 3.48
CA ARG A 92 16.63 -6.62 2.50
C ARG A 92 17.21 -7.97 2.92
N SER A 93 17.20 -8.34 4.20
CA SER A 93 18.02 -9.50 4.66
C SER A 93 17.33 -10.46 5.62
N THR A 94 16.21 -10.09 6.22
CA THR A 94 15.42 -10.97 7.09
C THR A 94 13.96 -10.64 6.82
N TYR A 95 13.18 -11.62 6.35
CA TYR A 95 11.76 -11.46 6.02
C TYR A 95 10.98 -10.99 7.25
N ARG A 96 10.92 -9.68 7.48
CA ARG A 96 10.21 -9.07 8.60
C ARG A 96 8.84 -8.67 8.11
N GLN A 97 7.82 -9.00 8.88
CA GLN A 97 6.45 -8.63 8.56
C GLN A 97 6.07 -7.35 9.33
N TYR A 98 5.39 -6.46 8.63
CA TYR A 98 4.66 -5.35 9.20
C TYR A 98 3.17 -5.64 9.11
N HIS A 99 2.51 -5.60 10.26
CA HIS A 99 1.07 -5.71 10.34
C HIS A 99 0.47 -4.34 10.55
N THR A 100 -0.64 -4.06 9.89
CA THR A 100 -1.43 -2.85 10.11
C THR A 100 -2.87 -3.22 10.35
N ILE A 101 -3.53 -2.56 11.30
CA ILE A 101 -4.97 -2.68 11.53
C ILE A 101 -5.60 -1.29 11.46
N GLY A 102 -6.77 -1.23 10.83
CA GLY A 102 -7.42 0.03 10.50
C GLY A 102 -8.90 -0.13 10.19
N GLU A 103 -9.50 0.97 9.78
CA GLU A 103 -10.92 1.06 9.44
C GLU A 103 -11.14 1.86 8.16
N ILE A 104 -12.07 1.37 7.34
CA ILE A 104 -12.52 1.99 6.11
C ILE A 104 -13.62 2.98 6.47
N LEU A 105 -13.37 4.27 6.24
CA LEU A 105 -14.34 5.33 6.49
C LEU A 105 -15.31 5.50 5.31
N ASN A 106 -14.79 5.31 4.09
CA ASN A 106 -15.53 5.21 2.84
C ASN A 106 -14.62 4.61 1.75
N ASP A 107 -15.13 4.48 0.53
CA ASP A 107 -14.41 3.89 -0.61
C ASP A 107 -13.13 4.63 -1.02
N THR A 108 -12.98 5.89 -0.63
CA THR A 108 -11.82 6.73 -0.93
C THR A 108 -10.94 7.03 0.28
N THR A 109 -11.32 6.60 1.49
CA THR A 109 -10.62 6.98 2.72
C THR A 109 -10.62 5.85 3.75
N PHE A 110 -9.45 5.55 4.30
CA PHE A 110 -9.31 4.67 5.45
C PHE A 110 -8.30 5.24 6.45
N ILE A 111 -8.33 4.73 7.67
CA ILE A 111 -7.38 5.05 8.74
C ILE A 111 -6.67 3.79 9.20
N ILE A 112 -5.35 3.88 9.44
CA ILE A 112 -4.59 2.85 10.16
C ILE A 112 -4.43 3.31 11.60
N TYR A 113 -5.05 2.58 12.53
CA TYR A 113 -4.96 2.90 13.96
C TYR A 113 -3.66 2.40 14.56
N LYS A 114 -3.29 1.16 14.24
CA LYS A 114 -2.14 0.50 14.85
C LYS A 114 -1.33 -0.25 13.84
N GLU A 115 -0.06 -0.34 14.18
CA GLU A 115 0.93 -1.02 13.38
C GLU A 115 1.86 -1.84 14.26
N LYS A 116 2.32 -2.97 13.75
CA LYS A 116 3.26 -3.87 14.42
C LYS A 116 4.41 -4.16 13.48
N GLY A 117 5.57 -3.63 13.82
CA GLY A 117 6.83 -3.84 13.11
C GLY A 117 7.84 -4.68 13.90
N LEU A 118 9.10 -4.25 13.86
CA LEU A 118 10.30 -4.98 14.30
C LEU A 118 10.42 -5.37 15.78
N GLY A 119 9.50 -4.94 16.65
CA GLY A 119 9.53 -5.25 18.08
C GLY A 119 8.44 -6.23 18.55
N ASN A 120 7.60 -6.74 17.64
CA ASN A 120 6.35 -7.45 17.97
C ASN A 120 5.40 -6.66 18.90
N LYS A 121 5.65 -5.36 19.09
CA LYS A 121 4.83 -4.43 19.84
C LYS A 121 3.99 -3.60 18.89
N TRP A 122 2.71 -3.47 19.22
CA TRP A 122 1.81 -2.54 18.55
C TRP A 122 2.16 -1.11 18.95
N PHE A 123 2.09 -0.21 18.00
CA PHE A 123 2.16 1.23 18.21
C PHE A 123 1.00 1.92 17.51
N ASP A 124 0.52 2.99 18.11
CA ASP A 124 -0.53 3.81 17.53
C ASP A 124 0.05 4.62 16.35
N SER A 125 -0.69 4.62 15.24
CA SER A 125 -0.37 5.31 13.99
C SER A 125 -1.38 6.43 13.75
N ASN A 126 -2.68 6.12 13.84
CA ASN A 126 -3.79 7.04 13.52
C ASN A 126 -3.58 7.77 12.18
N THR A 127 -3.03 7.05 11.20
CA THR A 127 -2.71 7.62 9.89
C THR A 127 -3.90 7.52 8.96
N ILE A 128 -4.40 8.66 8.48
CA ILE A 128 -5.45 8.72 7.47
C ILE A 128 -4.83 8.64 6.08
N TYR A 129 -5.45 7.83 5.22
CA TYR A 129 -5.07 7.62 3.84
C TYR A 129 -6.20 8.02 2.89
N HIS A 130 -5.86 8.79 1.85
CA HIS A 130 -6.78 9.28 0.84
C HIS A 130 -6.51 8.66 -0.52
N PHE A 131 -7.56 8.36 -1.26
CA PHE A 131 -7.47 7.77 -2.60
C PHE A 131 -7.11 8.81 -3.67
N LYS A 132 -6.30 8.36 -4.62
CA LYS A 132 -6.07 9.03 -5.89
C LYS A 132 -6.11 8.00 -7.02
N GLU A 133 -6.97 8.27 -8.01
CA GLU A 133 -7.08 7.43 -9.21
C GLU A 133 -5.78 7.48 -10.01
N PHE A 134 -5.42 6.36 -10.65
CA PHE A 134 -4.26 6.34 -11.54
C PHE A 134 -4.47 7.29 -12.73
N SER A 135 -3.49 8.16 -12.97
CA SER A 135 -3.49 9.08 -14.10
C SER A 135 -2.09 9.14 -14.75
N PRO A 136 -1.96 8.95 -16.08
CA PRO A 136 -3.02 8.52 -16.99
C PRO A 136 -3.55 7.15 -16.60
N LYS A 137 -4.79 6.84 -17.03
CA LYS A 137 -5.37 5.52 -16.78
C LYS A 137 -4.35 4.46 -17.24
N PRO A 138 -4.12 3.43 -16.43
CA PRO A 138 -3.30 2.29 -16.81
C PRO A 138 -3.76 1.80 -18.18
N ASP A 139 -3.00 2.10 -19.23
CA ASP A 139 -3.16 1.40 -20.47
C ASP A 139 -2.78 -0.08 -20.24
N SER A 140 -3.13 -0.96 -21.17
CA SER A 140 -2.77 -2.39 -21.11
C SER A 140 -1.26 -2.67 -21.05
N THR A 141 -0.42 -1.63 -21.02
CA THR A 141 1.03 -1.68 -20.78
C THR A 141 1.44 -1.40 -19.34
N ASN A 142 0.52 -1.02 -18.44
CA ASN A 142 0.84 -0.76 -17.05
C ASN A 142 1.29 -2.05 -16.33
N VAL A 143 2.59 -2.15 -16.07
CA VAL A 143 3.29 -3.35 -15.58
C VAL A 143 2.83 -3.76 -14.18
N TYR A 144 2.21 -2.84 -13.44
CA TYR A 144 1.65 -3.09 -12.12
C TYR A 144 0.30 -3.82 -12.14
N ILE A 145 -0.53 -3.58 -13.17
CA ILE A 145 -1.92 -4.06 -13.23
C ILE A 145 -2.05 -5.38 -14.00
N LYS A 146 -1.00 -5.81 -14.71
CA LYS A 146 -1.03 -7.11 -15.38
C LYS A 146 -1.18 -8.23 -14.33
N PRO A 147 -2.28 -8.99 -14.36
CA PRO A 147 -2.46 -10.13 -13.47
C PRO A 147 -1.38 -11.16 -13.83
N VAL A 148 -0.70 -11.67 -12.80
CA VAL A 148 -0.11 -13.01 -12.85
C VAL A 148 -1.18 -13.97 -12.36
#